data_AF-T1AB17-F1
#
_entry.id   AF-T1AB17-F1
#
_cell.length_a   1.000
_cell.length_b   1.000
_cell.length_c   1.000
_cell.angle_alpha   90.00
_cell.angle_beta   90.00
_cell.angle_gamma   90.00
#
_symmetry.space_group_name_H-M   'P 1'
#
loop_
_entity.id
_entity.type
_entity.pdbx_description
1 polymer ?
#
loop_
_entity_poly.entity_id
_entity_poly.type
_entity_poly.pdbx_seq_one_letter_code
_entity_poly.pdbx_strand_id
1 'polypeptide(L)'
;GRAASRPARPRRLRPDDRGAPRRRSPDPGDERRPAPSLAAQGGTARDGEPGRAVRDGGDQRRRRRPPGGVASGPTVPDPTTYADALRAGRRYGFLDRLPAAARRALRDGAAGRLPETPKPEDPRWRAGRFRFGATNRTALDAAARAARRRGYATVVLSTHVTGETQPVARRFARAVRALPADRPRAVLSGGETTVTLGPHPGRGGRNQEFALAAVALLDGRG
;
A
#
# COMPACT_ATOMS: atom_id res chain seq x y z
N GLY A 1 -70.33 28.83 13.35
CA GLY A 1 -69.12 29.58 12.94
C GLY A 1 -67.94 28.63 13.02
N ARG A 2 -67.09 28.49 11.99
CA ARG A 2 -65.88 29.33 11.77
C ARG A 2 -65.06 29.46 13.06
N ALA A 3 -63.77 29.16 13.17
CA ALA A 3 -62.71 28.87 12.21
C ALA A 3 -61.45 28.41 13.02
N ALA A 4 -60.50 27.76 12.32
CA ALA A 4 -59.03 27.76 12.54
C ALA A 4 -58.46 26.37 12.18
N SER A 5 -57.31 26.20 11.53
CA SER A 5 -56.50 26.99 10.61
C SER A 5 -55.65 25.96 9.84
N ARG A 6 -55.43 26.17 8.53
CA ARG A 6 -54.67 25.24 7.65
C ARG A 6 -53.15 25.47 7.77
N PRO A 7 -52.32 24.45 7.48
CA PRO A 7 -50.87 24.49 7.66
C PRO A 7 -50.13 25.29 6.57
N ALA A 8 -49.01 25.91 6.96
CA ALA A 8 -48.11 26.65 6.07
C ALA A 8 -47.36 25.72 5.10
N ARG A 9 -47.38 26.07 3.81
CA ARG A 9 -46.54 25.49 2.75
C ARG A 9 -45.30 26.37 2.52
N PRO A 10 -44.13 25.80 2.17
CA PRO A 10 -42.94 26.58 1.85
C PRO A 10 -43.05 27.27 0.47
N ARG A 11 -42.52 28.49 0.40
CA ARG A 11 -42.50 29.39 -0.75
C ARG A 11 -41.63 28.84 -1.89
N ARG A 12 -42.18 28.89 -3.11
CA ARG A 12 -41.43 28.84 -4.38
C ARG A 12 -40.75 30.20 -4.62
N LEU A 13 -39.50 30.18 -5.09
CA LEU A 13 -38.89 31.28 -5.83
C LEU A 13 -38.60 30.77 -7.26
N ARG A 14 -38.97 31.61 -8.24
CA ARG A 14 -38.82 31.39 -9.68
C ARG A 14 -37.50 32.01 -10.19
N PRO A 15 -37.07 31.65 -11.42
CA PRO A 15 -35.72 31.85 -11.95
C PRO A 15 -35.56 33.16 -12.72
N ASP A 16 -34.31 33.60 -12.87
CA ASP A 16 -33.69 34.35 -13.98
C ASP A 16 -32.45 35.08 -13.41
N ASP A 17 -31.40 35.47 -14.12
CA ASP A 17 -30.70 35.01 -15.32
C ASP A 17 -29.39 35.85 -15.32
N ARG A 18 -28.33 35.36 -15.96
CA ARG A 18 -27.11 36.09 -16.41
C ARG A 18 -26.01 36.45 -15.39
N GLY A 19 -24.85 35.85 -15.65
CA GLY A 19 -23.55 36.30 -15.13
C GLY A 19 -22.42 35.31 -15.44
N ALA A 20 -22.12 35.07 -16.72
CA ALA A 20 -21.01 34.21 -17.13
C ALA A 20 -19.63 34.86 -16.84
N PRO A 21 -18.63 34.11 -16.33
CA PRO A 21 -17.24 34.44 -16.56
C PRO A 21 -16.61 33.50 -17.61
N ARG A 22 -16.00 34.18 -18.58
CA ARG A 22 -15.22 33.73 -19.73
C ARG A 22 -14.27 32.57 -19.43
N ARG A 23 -14.36 31.52 -20.26
CA ARG A 23 -13.36 30.46 -20.39
C ARG A 23 -12.05 31.08 -20.90
N ARG A 24 -10.96 30.94 -20.14
CA ARG A 24 -9.60 31.07 -20.68
C ARG A 24 -9.17 29.68 -21.14
N SER A 25 -8.94 29.55 -22.44
CA SER A 25 -8.23 28.41 -23.04
C SER A 25 -6.76 28.45 -22.60
N PRO A 26 -6.15 27.33 -22.19
CA PRO A 26 -4.69 27.23 -22.10
C PRO A 26 -4.12 27.00 -23.50
N ASP A 27 -3.25 27.90 -23.93
CA ASP A 27 -2.36 27.77 -25.09
C ASP A 27 -1.40 26.57 -24.89
N PRO A 28 -1.05 25.78 -25.93
CA PRO A 28 -0.22 24.60 -25.79
C PRO A 28 1.25 25.01 -25.91
N GLY A 29 1.84 25.43 -24.78
CA GLY A 29 3.22 25.89 -24.73
C GLY A 29 3.95 25.35 -23.51
N ASP A 30 4.83 24.37 -23.75
CA ASP A 30 6.04 24.09 -22.96
C ASP A 30 5.87 23.54 -21.52
N GLU A 31 5.15 22.42 -21.38
CA GLU A 31 5.43 21.47 -20.28
C GLU A 31 6.37 20.37 -20.77
N ARG A 32 7.67 20.66 -20.76
CA ARG A 32 8.70 19.61 -20.78
C ARG A 32 8.58 18.80 -19.49
N ARG A 33 7.72 17.79 -19.52
CA ARG A 33 7.72 16.73 -18.51
C ARG A 33 9.11 16.09 -18.52
N PRO A 34 9.82 16.00 -17.39
CA PRO A 34 11.06 15.26 -17.34
C PRO A 34 10.76 13.82 -17.78
N ALA A 35 11.55 13.33 -18.74
CA ALA A 35 11.49 11.95 -19.19
C ALA A 35 11.54 11.00 -17.98
N PRO A 36 10.79 9.88 -17.98
CA PRO A 36 10.84 8.92 -16.88
C PRO A 36 12.29 8.46 -16.72
N SER A 37 12.90 8.85 -15.60
CA SER A 37 14.27 8.46 -15.30
C SER A 37 14.30 6.94 -15.20
N LEU A 38 15.25 6.34 -15.91
CA LEU A 38 15.59 4.91 -15.83
C LEU A 38 16.27 4.57 -14.49
N ALA A 39 15.98 5.33 -13.42
CA ALA A 39 16.42 5.08 -12.05
C ALA A 39 15.40 4.16 -11.35
N ALA A 40 14.98 3.10 -12.03
CA ALA A 40 14.16 2.05 -11.43
C ALA A 40 15.11 0.91 -11.05
N GLN A 41 15.38 0.80 -9.75
CA GLN A 41 16.25 -0.17 -9.06
C GLN A 41 17.76 0.13 -9.09
N GLY A 42 18.37 0.29 -7.91
CA GLY A 42 19.82 0.40 -7.70
C GLY A 42 20.54 1.70 -8.14
N GLY A 43 19.86 2.65 -8.79
CA GLY A 43 20.51 3.81 -9.42
C GLY A 43 21.14 4.84 -8.48
N THR A 44 20.59 5.03 -7.27
CA THR A 44 21.04 6.07 -6.33
C THR A 44 22.24 5.66 -5.48
N ALA A 45 22.65 4.39 -5.52
CA ALA A 45 23.86 3.92 -4.84
C ALA A 45 25.17 4.30 -5.57
N ARG A 46 25.09 5.00 -6.71
CA ARG A 46 26.26 5.47 -7.46
C ARG A 46 26.95 6.68 -6.82
N ASP A 47 26.22 7.52 -6.08
CA ASP A 47 26.69 8.87 -5.71
C ASP A 47 26.56 9.21 -4.21
N GLY A 48 26.38 8.22 -3.31
CA GLY A 48 26.14 8.48 -1.89
C GLY A 48 26.93 7.57 -0.93
N GLU A 49 27.74 8.19 -0.07
CA GLU A 49 28.39 7.56 1.08
C GLU A 49 27.37 6.83 1.98
N PRO A 50 27.62 5.58 2.41
CA PRO A 50 26.68 4.83 3.24
C PRO A 50 26.65 5.41 4.66
N GLY A 51 25.56 6.11 4.99
CA GLY A 51 25.28 6.59 6.34
C GLY A 51 25.31 5.46 7.39
N ARG A 52 26.03 5.68 8.49
CA ARG A 52 26.15 4.76 9.64
C ARG A 52 24.78 4.47 10.28
N ALA A 53 24.48 3.19 10.52
CA ALA A 53 23.31 2.75 11.28
C ALA A 53 23.70 1.97 12.55
N VAL A 54 23.03 2.28 13.65
CA VAL A 54 23.26 1.81 15.03
C VAL A 54 22.76 0.37 15.25
N ARG A 55 23.44 -0.36 16.13
CA ARG A 55 23.26 -1.78 16.50
C ARG A 55 21.98 -2.01 17.32
N ASP A 56 21.20 -3.03 16.95
CA ASP A 56 20.57 -3.94 17.92
C ASP A 56 20.31 -5.32 17.29
N GLY A 57 20.41 -6.38 18.08
CA GLY A 57 20.45 -7.78 17.70
C GLY A 57 19.07 -8.42 17.58
N GLY A 58 18.80 -9.05 16.44
CA GLY A 58 17.60 -9.87 16.26
C GLY A 58 17.66 -10.59 14.92
N ASP A 59 17.84 -11.90 14.97
CA ASP A 59 17.84 -12.82 13.83
C ASP A 59 16.47 -12.81 13.12
N GLN A 60 16.45 -12.42 11.83
CA GLN A 60 15.24 -12.20 11.02
C GLN A 60 15.17 -13.13 9.80
N ARG A 61 15.81 -14.31 9.86
CA ARG A 61 15.98 -15.25 8.74
C ARG A 61 14.76 -16.10 8.37
N ARG A 62 13.50 -15.65 8.52
CA ARG A 62 12.35 -16.43 8.00
C ARG A 62 11.31 -15.55 7.29
N ARG A 63 11.30 -15.69 5.96
CA ARG A 63 10.26 -15.31 4.97
C ARG A 63 9.73 -13.88 5.10
N ARG A 64 10.54 -12.90 4.68
CA ARG A 64 10.15 -11.48 4.57
C ARG A 64 10.07 -11.07 3.09
N ARG A 65 9.15 -10.16 2.76
CA ARG A 65 9.09 -9.47 1.45
C ARG A 65 10.52 -9.02 1.08
N PRO A 66 11.04 -9.34 -0.12
CA PRO A 66 12.37 -8.92 -0.49
C PRO A 66 12.43 -7.39 -0.44
N PRO A 67 13.49 -6.79 0.10
CA PRO A 67 13.58 -5.34 0.29
C PRO A 67 13.47 -4.57 -1.05
N GLY A 68 13.72 -5.22 -2.19
CA GLY A 68 13.51 -4.66 -3.52
C GLY A 68 12.07 -4.24 -3.84
N GLY A 69 11.08 -4.77 -3.12
CA GLY A 69 9.69 -4.35 -3.28
C GLY A 69 9.33 -3.03 -2.60
N VAL A 70 10.22 -2.45 -1.78
CA VAL A 70 9.99 -1.16 -1.10
C VAL A 70 10.67 -0.06 -1.90
N ALA A 71 9.88 0.92 -2.36
CA ALA A 71 10.35 2.03 -3.18
C ALA A 71 11.15 1.60 -4.43
N SER A 72 10.89 0.40 -4.97
CA SER A 72 11.65 -0.22 -6.06
C SER A 72 13.13 -0.51 -5.73
N GLY A 73 13.47 -0.63 -4.44
CA GLY A 73 14.79 -1.11 -4.03
C GLY A 73 15.99 -0.29 -4.52
N PRO A 74 15.99 1.05 -4.41
CA PRO A 74 17.07 1.88 -4.95
C PRO A 74 18.42 1.61 -4.28
N THR A 75 18.38 1.03 -3.08
CA THR A 75 19.55 0.69 -2.29
C THR A 75 19.79 -0.80 -2.20
N VAL A 76 19.05 -1.67 -2.89
CA VAL A 76 19.28 -3.12 -2.84
C VAL A 76 19.67 -3.68 -4.21
N PRO A 77 20.41 -4.80 -4.27
CA PRO A 77 20.72 -5.42 -5.55
C PRO A 77 19.46 -5.90 -6.26
N ASP A 78 19.48 -5.77 -7.57
CA ASP A 78 18.43 -6.25 -8.46
C ASP A 78 18.93 -7.52 -9.19
N PRO A 79 18.34 -8.70 -8.91
CA PRO A 79 18.73 -9.94 -9.57
C PRO A 79 18.15 -10.06 -10.99
N THR A 80 17.20 -9.21 -11.38
CA THR A 80 16.58 -9.24 -12.71
C THR A 80 17.44 -8.52 -13.73
N THR A 81 17.18 -8.76 -15.01
CA THR A 81 17.97 -8.21 -16.13
C THR A 81 17.09 -7.48 -17.14
N TYR A 82 17.71 -6.72 -18.04
CA TYR A 82 17.05 -6.18 -19.22
C TYR A 82 16.36 -7.28 -20.06
N ALA A 83 16.96 -8.47 -20.14
CA ALA A 83 16.35 -9.60 -20.84
C ALA A 83 15.07 -10.10 -20.14
N ASP A 84 15.04 -10.08 -18.80
CA ASP A 84 13.84 -10.39 -18.02
C ASP A 84 12.73 -9.36 -18.24
N ALA A 85 13.09 -8.08 -18.29
CA ALA A 85 12.16 -7.00 -18.59
C ALA A 85 11.56 -7.13 -20.00
N LEU A 86 12.38 -7.44 -21.01
CA LEU A 86 11.90 -7.72 -22.37
C LEU A 86 10.97 -8.94 -22.41
N ARG A 87 11.34 -10.03 -21.73
CA ARG A 87 10.52 -11.25 -21.66
C ARG A 87 9.16 -10.97 -20.99
N ALA A 88 9.15 -10.22 -19.90
CA ALA A 88 7.93 -9.79 -19.24
C ALA A 88 7.06 -8.94 -20.17
N GLY A 89 7.67 -7.97 -20.85
CA GLY A 89 6.97 -7.13 -21.82
C GLY A 89 6.31 -7.91 -22.96
N ARG A 90 7.00 -8.93 -23.50
CA ARG A 90 6.43 -9.82 -24.54
C ARG A 90 5.27 -10.63 -23.98
N ARG A 91 5.48 -11.27 -22.82
CA ARG A 91 4.48 -12.12 -22.17
C ARG A 91 3.18 -11.39 -21.89
N TYR A 92 3.25 -10.12 -21.48
CA TYR A 92 2.09 -9.31 -21.10
C TYR A 92 1.65 -8.31 -22.19
N GLY A 93 2.24 -8.37 -23.39
CA GLY A 93 1.80 -7.58 -24.55
C GLY A 93 1.92 -6.06 -24.40
N PHE A 94 2.86 -5.55 -23.58
CA PHE A 94 3.00 -4.11 -23.36
C PHE A 94 4.26 -3.49 -24.00
N LEU A 95 5.16 -4.28 -24.61
CA LEU A 95 6.38 -3.73 -25.20
C LEU A 95 6.09 -2.62 -26.20
N ASP A 96 5.11 -2.81 -27.09
CA ASP A 96 4.79 -1.84 -28.13
C ASP A 96 4.07 -0.60 -27.59
N ARG A 97 3.56 -0.68 -26.35
CA ARG A 97 2.96 0.46 -25.63
C ARG A 97 3.99 1.31 -24.90
N LEU A 98 5.22 0.81 -24.72
CA LEU A 98 6.29 1.59 -24.08
C LEU A 98 6.75 2.74 -25.00
N PRO A 99 7.17 3.89 -24.45
CA PRO A 99 7.83 4.93 -25.24
C PRO A 99 9.04 4.39 -26.02
N ALA A 100 9.30 4.94 -27.20
CA ALA A 100 10.38 4.47 -28.08
C ALA A 100 11.75 4.46 -27.39
N ALA A 101 12.04 5.48 -26.57
CA ALA A 101 13.27 5.56 -25.78
C ALA A 101 13.40 4.41 -24.77
N ALA A 102 12.31 4.04 -24.09
CA ALA A 102 12.31 2.94 -23.13
C ALA A 102 12.51 1.58 -23.82
N ARG A 103 11.82 1.33 -24.94
CA ARG A 103 12.04 0.12 -25.76
C ARG A 103 13.49 0.02 -26.23
N ARG A 104 14.07 1.13 -26.68
CA ARG A 104 15.46 1.19 -27.14
C ARG A 104 16.41 0.86 -25.99
N ALA A 105 16.24 1.49 -24.83
CA ALA A 105 17.05 1.22 -23.64
C ALA A 105 17.01 -0.26 -23.22
N LEU A 106 15.82 -0.89 -23.21
CA LEU A 106 15.70 -2.31 -22.89
C LEU A 106 16.43 -3.21 -23.91
N ARG A 107 16.36 -2.89 -25.21
CA ARG A 107 17.06 -3.64 -26.26
C ARG A 107 18.57 -3.44 -26.20
N ASP A 108 19.01 -2.20 -25.98
CA ASP A 108 20.43 -1.85 -25.84
C ASP A 108 21.04 -2.52 -24.62
N GLY A 109 20.35 -2.48 -23.48
CA GLY A 109 20.77 -3.18 -22.27
C GLY A 109 20.83 -4.69 -22.44
N ALA A 110 19.82 -5.31 -23.06
CA ALA A 110 19.83 -6.75 -23.33
C ALA A 110 20.92 -7.17 -24.34
N ALA A 111 21.38 -6.25 -25.18
CA ALA A 111 22.51 -6.45 -26.10
C ALA A 111 23.87 -6.07 -25.49
N GLY A 112 23.93 -5.75 -24.20
CA GLY A 112 25.16 -5.38 -23.49
C GLY A 112 25.70 -3.97 -23.80
N ARG A 113 24.93 -3.12 -24.49
CA ARG A 113 25.32 -1.73 -24.81
C ARG A 113 25.08 -0.75 -23.67
N LEU A 114 24.29 -1.14 -22.67
CA LEU A 114 24.08 -0.38 -21.45
C LEU A 114 24.46 -1.24 -20.24
N PRO A 115 25.04 -0.64 -19.18
CA PRO A 115 25.32 -1.38 -17.95
C PRO A 115 24.00 -1.83 -17.31
N GLU A 116 24.03 -3.03 -16.76
CA GLU A 116 22.91 -3.62 -16.04
C GLU A 116 22.72 -2.97 -14.65
N THR A 117 21.56 -3.18 -14.04
CA THR A 117 21.34 -2.87 -12.62
C THR A 117 22.35 -3.61 -11.73
N PRO A 118 22.81 -3.02 -10.61
CA PRO A 118 23.77 -3.66 -9.71
C PRO A 118 23.30 -5.05 -9.25
N LYS A 119 24.09 -6.08 -9.56
CA LYS A 119 23.77 -7.48 -9.27
C LYS A 119 24.09 -7.85 -7.81
N PRO A 120 23.47 -8.91 -7.25
CA PRO A 120 23.78 -9.36 -5.90
C PRO A 120 25.26 -9.63 -5.62
N GLU A 121 26.01 -10.06 -6.63
CA GLU A 121 27.43 -10.41 -6.56
C GLU A 121 28.37 -9.18 -6.66
N ASP A 122 27.81 -8.00 -6.96
CA ASP A 122 28.59 -6.79 -7.16
C ASP A 122 29.37 -6.42 -5.88
N PRO A 123 30.71 -6.18 -5.98
CA PRO A 123 31.54 -5.85 -4.83
C PRO A 123 31.02 -4.68 -3.98
N ARG A 124 30.29 -3.73 -4.59
CA ARG A 124 29.67 -2.59 -3.91
C ARG A 124 28.71 -3.01 -2.79
N TRP A 125 28.16 -4.22 -2.84
CA TRP A 125 27.25 -4.74 -1.83
C TRP A 125 27.92 -5.56 -0.72
N ARG A 126 29.22 -5.84 -0.81
CA ARG A 126 29.94 -6.65 0.20
C ARG A 126 29.87 -6.05 1.61
N ALA A 127 29.80 -4.73 1.72
CA ALA A 127 29.66 -4.01 2.99
C ALA A 127 28.22 -3.52 3.28
N GLY A 128 27.29 -3.67 2.33
CA GLY A 128 25.93 -3.16 2.44
C GLY A 128 25.11 -3.92 3.48
N ARG A 129 24.52 -3.20 4.44
CA ARG A 129 23.60 -3.78 5.42
C ARG A 129 22.23 -3.15 5.30
N PHE A 130 21.19 -3.98 5.21
CA PHE A 130 19.80 -3.54 5.18
C PHE A 130 19.09 -3.91 6.47
N ARG A 131 18.35 -2.96 7.02
CA ARG A 131 17.50 -3.17 8.19
C ARG A 131 16.19 -2.44 7.96
N PHE A 132 15.09 -3.11 8.29
CA PHE A 132 13.77 -2.47 8.29
C PHE A 132 13.62 -1.64 9.56
N GLY A 133 13.48 -0.32 9.43
CA GLY A 133 13.25 0.58 10.58
C GLY A 133 11.88 0.39 11.22
N ALA A 134 10.86 0.05 10.42
CA ALA A 134 9.52 -0.26 10.90
C ALA A 134 8.89 -1.38 10.06
N THR A 135 8.08 -2.21 10.71
CA THR A 135 7.34 -3.32 10.08
C THR A 135 5.97 -3.49 10.73
N ASN A 136 5.09 -4.27 10.10
CA ASN A 136 3.81 -4.64 10.71
C ASN A 136 4.01 -5.29 12.10
N ARG A 137 5.03 -6.15 12.23
CA ARG A 137 5.41 -6.75 13.52
C ARG A 137 5.83 -5.69 14.54
N THR A 138 6.62 -4.70 14.13
CA THR A 138 7.01 -3.57 15.00
C THR A 138 5.78 -2.85 15.57
N ALA A 139 4.76 -2.62 14.73
CA ALA A 139 3.50 -1.99 15.15
C ALA A 139 2.68 -2.89 16.10
N LEU A 140 2.55 -4.18 15.79
CA LEU A 140 1.84 -5.14 16.65
C LEU A 140 2.51 -5.31 18.01
N ASP A 141 3.83 -5.40 18.05
CA ASP A 141 4.59 -5.50 19.29
C ASP A 141 4.41 -4.24 20.16
N ALA A 142 4.40 -3.06 19.52
CA ALA A 142 4.13 -1.80 20.22
C ALA A 142 2.69 -1.74 20.78
N ALA A 143 1.69 -2.16 20.00
CA ALA A 143 0.29 -2.25 20.43
C ALA A 143 0.13 -3.26 21.60
N ALA A 144 0.76 -4.43 21.52
CA ALA A 144 0.74 -5.43 22.58
C ALA A 144 1.35 -4.89 23.88
N ARG A 145 2.50 -4.22 23.80
CA ARG A 145 3.12 -3.57 24.97
C ARG A 145 2.19 -2.50 25.58
N ALA A 146 1.57 -1.67 24.73
CA ALA A 146 0.65 -0.63 25.17
C ALA A 146 -0.63 -1.18 25.84
N ALA A 147 -1.15 -2.30 25.36
CA ALA A 147 -2.31 -2.97 25.94
C ALA A 147 -1.98 -3.65 27.28
N ARG A 148 -0.83 -4.33 27.38
CA ARG A 148 -0.35 -4.94 28.64
C ARG A 148 -0.19 -3.89 29.75
N ARG A 149 0.38 -2.72 29.43
CA ARG A 149 0.49 -1.59 30.38
C ARG A 149 -0.85 -1.08 30.90
N ARG A 150 -1.95 -1.37 30.21
CA ARG A 150 -3.32 -1.01 30.60
C ARG A 150 -4.07 -2.18 31.26
N GLY A 151 -3.39 -3.27 31.61
CA GLY A 151 -3.98 -4.43 32.28
C GLY A 151 -4.63 -5.47 31.37
N TYR A 152 -4.54 -5.33 30.03
CA TYR A 152 -5.08 -6.33 29.10
C TYR A 152 -4.10 -7.50 28.93
N ALA A 153 -4.61 -8.72 28.97
CA ALA A 153 -3.91 -9.85 28.36
C ALA A 153 -3.87 -9.66 26.83
N THR A 154 -2.77 -10.03 26.16
CA THR A 154 -2.65 -9.81 24.71
C THR A 154 -2.52 -11.12 23.94
N VAL A 155 -3.19 -11.18 22.80
CA VAL A 155 -3.14 -12.30 21.87
C VAL A 155 -2.87 -11.77 20.48
N VAL A 156 -1.75 -12.15 19.86
CA VAL A 156 -1.46 -11.81 18.46
C VAL A 156 -1.87 -13.00 17.60
N LEU A 157 -2.94 -12.88 16.81
CA LEU A 157 -3.45 -13.97 15.98
C LEU A 157 -2.62 -14.18 14.71
N SER A 158 -2.17 -13.09 14.08
CA SER A 158 -1.34 -13.13 12.88
C SER A 158 -0.63 -11.80 12.63
N THR A 159 0.52 -11.86 11.97
CA THR A 159 1.36 -10.71 11.55
C THR A 159 1.38 -10.53 10.02
N HIS A 160 0.72 -11.42 9.28
CA HIS A 160 0.78 -11.50 7.81
C HIS A 160 -0.58 -11.86 7.20
N VAL A 161 -1.65 -11.23 7.68
CA VAL A 161 -2.98 -11.43 7.12
C VAL A 161 -3.05 -10.92 5.69
N THR A 162 -3.60 -11.73 4.78
CA THR A 162 -3.85 -11.39 3.37
C THR A 162 -5.16 -12.01 2.91
N GLY A 163 -5.66 -11.57 1.75
CA GLY A 163 -6.90 -12.06 1.13
C GLY A 163 -8.08 -11.12 1.31
N GLU A 164 -9.26 -11.56 0.88
CA GLU A 164 -10.48 -10.75 0.90
C GLU A 164 -10.90 -10.39 2.32
N THR A 165 -11.23 -9.11 2.52
CA THR A 165 -11.50 -8.53 3.84
C THR A 165 -12.60 -9.25 4.60
N GLN A 166 -13.74 -9.57 3.96
CA GLN A 166 -14.88 -10.19 4.66
C GLN A 166 -14.55 -11.57 5.24
N PRO A 167 -14.04 -12.56 4.47
CA PRO A 167 -13.66 -13.86 5.04
C PRO A 167 -12.67 -13.73 6.19
N VAL A 168 -11.68 -12.84 6.04
CA VAL A 168 -10.67 -12.59 7.08
C VAL A 168 -11.31 -12.02 8.34
N ALA A 169 -12.16 -11.01 8.23
CA ALA A 169 -12.85 -10.40 9.36
C ALA A 169 -13.73 -11.42 10.10
N ARG A 170 -14.44 -12.30 9.36
CA ARG A 170 -15.24 -13.38 9.95
C ARG A 170 -14.38 -14.38 10.71
N ARG A 171 -13.24 -14.78 10.15
CA ARG A 171 -12.29 -15.67 10.85
C ARG A 171 -11.72 -15.02 12.10
N PHE A 172 -11.39 -13.73 12.03
CA PHE A 172 -10.93 -12.96 13.18
C PHE A 172 -11.98 -12.91 14.30
N ALA A 173 -13.22 -12.54 13.97
CA ALA A 173 -14.31 -12.51 14.94
C ALA A 173 -14.57 -13.87 15.60
N ARG A 174 -14.55 -14.96 14.82
CA ARG A 174 -14.65 -16.33 15.35
C ARG A 174 -13.53 -16.67 16.33
N ALA A 175 -12.29 -16.32 15.99
CA ALA A 175 -11.14 -16.54 16.88
C ALA A 175 -11.28 -15.73 18.18
N VAL A 176 -11.73 -14.47 18.11
CA VAL A 176 -12.05 -13.66 19.29
C VAL A 176 -13.15 -14.30 20.13
N ARG A 177 -14.17 -14.90 19.49
CA ARG A 177 -15.26 -15.60 20.18
C ARG A 177 -14.84 -16.91 20.86
N ALA A 178 -13.83 -17.58 20.33
CA ALA A 178 -13.31 -18.81 20.92
C ALA A 178 -12.42 -18.57 22.16
N LEU A 179 -11.98 -17.33 22.38
CA LEU A 179 -11.18 -16.99 23.56
C LEU A 179 -12.07 -16.95 24.82
N PRO A 180 -11.56 -17.46 25.96
CA PRO A 180 -12.26 -17.35 27.25
C PRO A 180 -12.53 -15.90 27.65
N ALA A 181 -13.63 -15.68 28.38
CA ALA A 181 -14.04 -14.36 28.87
C ALA A 181 -13.62 -14.08 30.33
N ASP A 182 -12.67 -14.84 30.86
CA ASP A 182 -12.14 -14.78 32.24
C ASP A 182 -11.33 -13.50 32.57
N ARG A 183 -10.89 -12.75 31.55
CA ARG A 183 -10.12 -11.50 31.74
C ARG A 183 -10.17 -10.63 30.49
N PRO A 184 -9.99 -9.30 30.63
CA PRO A 184 -9.92 -8.38 29.51
C PRO A 184 -8.73 -8.73 28.59
N ARG A 185 -9.01 -8.82 27.29
CA ARG A 185 -8.02 -9.19 26.27
C ARG A 185 -7.97 -8.17 25.13
N ALA A 186 -6.76 -7.83 24.71
CA ALA A 186 -6.50 -7.16 23.45
C ALA A 186 -6.04 -8.18 22.41
N VAL A 187 -6.90 -8.44 21.44
CA VAL A 187 -6.63 -9.37 20.33
C VAL A 187 -6.14 -8.57 19.13
N LEU A 188 -4.94 -8.90 18.66
CA LEU A 188 -4.22 -8.14 17.65
C LEU A 188 -4.00 -8.99 16.41
N SER A 189 -4.13 -8.36 15.24
CA SER A 189 -3.81 -8.98 13.96
C SER A 189 -3.33 -7.90 12.99
N GLY A 190 -2.36 -8.24 12.16
CA GLY A 190 -1.79 -7.32 11.19
C GLY A 190 -1.53 -7.96 9.84
N GLY A 191 -1.57 -7.14 8.79
CA GLY A 191 -1.42 -7.56 7.41
C GLY A 191 -2.10 -6.58 6.47
N GLU A 192 -2.37 -7.03 5.25
CA GLU A 192 -3.00 -6.24 4.21
C GLU A 192 -4.03 -7.09 3.46
N THR A 193 -5.31 -6.77 3.65
CA THR A 193 -6.42 -7.44 2.96
C THR A 193 -6.72 -6.73 1.63
N THR A 194 -7.68 -7.26 0.88
CA THR A 194 -8.22 -6.67 -0.34
C THR A 194 -9.74 -6.64 -0.28
N VAL A 195 -10.33 -5.68 -1.00
CA VAL A 195 -11.77 -5.61 -1.23
C VAL A 195 -11.97 -5.61 -2.73
N THR A 196 -12.67 -6.64 -3.22
CA THR A 196 -13.14 -6.66 -4.60
C THR A 196 -14.31 -5.71 -4.75
N LEU A 197 -14.13 -4.65 -5.53
CA LEU A 197 -15.18 -3.67 -5.79
C LEU A 197 -16.11 -4.17 -6.90
N GLY A 198 -17.42 -4.05 -6.68
CA GLY A 198 -18.44 -4.28 -7.69
C GLY A 198 -18.58 -3.11 -8.69
N PRO A 199 -19.52 -3.21 -9.65
CA PRO A 199 -19.71 -2.22 -10.72
C PRO A 199 -20.09 -0.81 -10.23
N HIS A 200 -20.69 -0.71 -9.05
CA HIS A 200 -21.07 0.56 -8.43
C HIS A 200 -20.50 0.64 -7.01
N PRO A 201 -19.21 0.97 -6.86
CA PRO A 201 -18.59 0.99 -5.55
C PRO A 201 -19.16 2.10 -4.67
N GLY A 202 -19.47 1.76 -3.43
CA GLY A 202 -19.77 2.73 -2.38
C GLY A 202 -18.51 3.44 -1.89
N ARG A 203 -18.66 4.21 -0.80
CA ARG A 203 -17.52 4.84 -0.12
C ARG A 203 -17.04 3.94 1.01
N GLY A 204 -15.75 3.65 1.03
CA GLY A 204 -15.10 3.03 2.18
C GLY A 204 -13.75 2.43 1.85
N GLY A 205 -13.34 1.45 2.64
CA GLY A 205 -12.11 0.72 2.38
C GLY A 205 -11.96 -0.51 3.27
N ARG A 206 -10.91 -1.29 2.99
CA ARG A 206 -10.60 -2.59 3.59
C ARG A 206 -10.71 -2.62 5.12
N ASN A 207 -10.19 -1.62 5.82
CA ASN A 207 -10.27 -1.58 7.29
C ASN A 207 -11.68 -1.26 7.82
N GLN A 208 -12.44 -0.44 7.08
CA GLN A 208 -13.83 -0.12 7.45
C GLN A 208 -14.74 -1.32 7.20
N GLU A 209 -14.57 -2.00 6.07
CA GLU A 209 -15.29 -3.24 5.78
C GLU A 209 -14.90 -4.36 6.75
N PHE A 210 -13.64 -4.43 7.17
CA PHE A 210 -13.22 -5.37 8.21
C PHE A 210 -13.99 -5.13 9.51
N ALA A 211 -14.02 -3.88 9.98
CA ALA A 211 -14.72 -3.52 11.21
C ALA A 211 -16.21 -3.85 11.13
N LEU A 212 -16.86 -3.50 10.00
CA LEU A 212 -18.27 -3.79 9.77
C LEU A 212 -18.57 -5.29 9.72
N ALA A 213 -17.76 -6.08 9.01
CA ALA A 213 -17.94 -7.52 8.93
C ALA A 213 -17.65 -8.23 10.25
N ALA A 214 -16.73 -7.70 11.06
CA ALA A 214 -16.41 -8.23 12.38
C ALA A 214 -17.49 -7.89 13.40
N VAL A 215 -18.03 -6.65 13.41
CA VAL A 215 -19.01 -6.22 14.42
C VAL A 215 -20.27 -7.06 14.36
N ALA A 216 -20.77 -7.38 13.17
CA ALA A 216 -21.95 -8.24 12.98
C ALA A 216 -21.81 -9.64 13.61
N LEU A 217 -20.58 -10.11 13.84
CA LEU A 217 -20.29 -11.39 14.49
C LEU A 217 -19.87 -11.26 15.96
N LEU A 218 -19.51 -10.06 16.40
CA LEU A 218 -19.11 -9.78 17.78
C LEU A 218 -20.25 -9.19 18.61
N ASP A 219 -21.26 -8.62 17.94
CA ASP A 219 -22.47 -8.13 18.56
C ASP A 219 -23.22 -9.27 19.28
N GLY A 220 -23.84 -8.96 20.43
CA GLY A 220 -24.45 -9.95 21.33
C GLY A 220 -23.51 -10.61 22.35
N ARG A 221 -22.26 -10.15 22.49
CA ARG A 221 -21.45 -10.38 23.70
C ARG A 221 -21.74 -9.28 24.73
N GLY A 222 -22.88 -9.41 25.40
CA GLY A 222 -23.20 -8.69 26.65
C GLY A 222 -22.86 -9.56 27.85
#